data_AF-E5RFX9-F1
#
_entry.id   AF-E5RFX9-F1
#
_cell.length_a   1.000
_cell.length_b   1.000
_cell.length_c   1.000
_cell.angle_alpha   90.00
_cell.angle_beta   90.00
_cell.angle_gamma   90.00
#
_symmetry.space_group_name_H-M   'P 1'
#
loop_
_entity.id
_entity.type
_entity.pdbx_description
1 polymer ?
#
loop_
_entity_poly.entity_id
_entity_poly.type
_entity_poly.pdbx_seq_one_letter_code
_entity_poly.pdbx_strand_id
1 'polypeptide(L)' 'MKNYKAIGKIGEGTFSEVMKMQSLRDGNYYACKQMKQRFERLGN' A
#
# COMPACT_ATOMS: atom_id res chain seq x y z
N MET A 1 -5.77 8.02 -2.25
CA MET A 1 -4.42 8.17 -2.85
C MET A 1 -4.14 9.51 -3.54
N LYS A 2 -5.06 10.51 -3.58
CA LYS A 2 -4.83 11.78 -4.30
C LYS A 2 -3.61 12.61 -3.83
N ASN A 3 -3.12 12.39 -2.62
CA ASN A 3 -1.97 13.09 -2.04
C ASN A 3 -0.69 12.24 -1.97
N TYR A 4 -0.65 11.13 -2.70
CA TYR A 4 0.51 10.23 -2.71
C TYR A 4 0.87 9.85 -4.14
N LYS A 5 2.16 9.87 -4.45
CA LYS A 5 2.72 9.38 -5.70
C LYS A 5 3.32 8.00 -5.48
N ALA A 6 2.92 7.01 -6.27
CA ALA A 6 3.57 5.71 -6.28
C ALA A 6 4.98 5.83 -6.89
N ILE A 7 5.98 5.33 -6.18
CA ILE A 7 7.37 5.31 -6.63
C ILE A 7 7.72 3.94 -7.22
N GLY A 8 7.28 2.87 -6.57
CA GLY A 8 7.50 1.50 -7.05
C GLY A 8 7.24 0.45 -5.99
N LYS A 9 7.21 -0.80 -6.41
CA LYS A 9 7.05 -1.95 -5.52
C LYS A 9 8.37 -2.22 -4.79
N ILE A 10 8.28 -2.41 -3.48
CA ILE A 10 9.43 -2.70 -2.60
C ILE A 10 9.29 -4.04 -1.87
N GLY A 11 8.16 -4.72 -1.99
CA GLY A 11 7.97 -6.04 -1.40
C GLY A 11 6.78 -6.77 -1.97
N GLU A 12 6.87 -8.10 -1.98
CA GLU A 12 5.80 -9.01 -2.33
C GLU A 12 5.65 -10.08 -1.26
N GLY A 13 4.41 -10.33 -0.85
CA GLY A 13 4.04 -11.50 -0.08
C GLY A 13 2.91 -12.25 -0.76
N THR A 14 2.58 -13.42 -0.20
CA THR A 14 1.50 -14.28 -0.70
C THR A 14 0.18 -13.54 -0.80
N PHE A 15 -0.18 -12.75 0.22
CA PHE A 15 -1.48 -12.10 0.32
C PHE A 15 -1.47 -10.59 0.06
N SER A 16 -0.28 -10.00 -0.12
CA SER A 16 -0.12 -8.54 -0.21
C SER A 16 1.07 -8.12 -1.03
N GLU A 17 1.09 -6.87 -1.42
CA GLU A 17 2.27 -6.18 -1.92
C GLU A 17 2.55 -4.92 -1.12
N VAL A 18 3.81 -4.48 -1.16
CA VAL A 18 4.24 -3.26 -0.49
C VAL A 18 4.78 -2.30 -1.53
N MET A 19 4.16 -1.12 -1.61
CA MET A 19 4.55 -0.04 -2.50
C MET A 19 5.25 1.06 -1.72
N LYS A 20 6.37 1.57 -2.23
CA LYS A 20 6.95 2.83 -1.78
C LYS A 20 6.12 3.96 -2.36
N MET A 21 5.59 4.79 -1.47
CA MET A 21 4.77 5.95 -1.80
C MET A 21 5.49 7.20 -1.30
N GLN A 22 5.44 8.27 -2.08
CA GLN A 22 5.86 9.59 -1.63
C GLN A 22 4.61 10.44 -1.34
N SER A 23 4.53 11.03 -0.16
CA SER A 23 3.48 11.99 0.16
C SER A 23 3.74 13.30 -0.58
N LEU A 24 2.71 13.83 -1.25
CA LEU A 24 2.76 15.11 -1.96
C LEU A 24 2.65 16.31 -1.01
N ARG A 25 2.36 16.07 0.28
CA ARG A 25 2.21 17.13 1.30
C ARG A 25 3.54 17.53 1.93
N ASP A 26 4.35 16.52 2.28
CA ASP A 26 5.61 16.69 3.04
C ASP A 26 6.83 16.15 2.28
N GLY A 27 6.64 15.49 1.14
CA GLY A 27 7.73 14.89 0.35
C GLY A 27 8.30 13.59 0.94
N ASN A 28 7.83 13.15 2.11
CA ASN A 28 8.36 11.98 2.81
C ASN A 28 7.92 10.66 2.16
N TYR A 29 8.69 9.60 2.43
CA TYR A 29 8.44 8.27 1.90
C TYR A 29 7.78 7.36 2.93
N TYR A 30 6.81 6.56 2.46
CA TYR A 30 6.04 5.63 3.27
C TYR A 30 5.92 4.28 2.56
N ALA A 31 5.86 3.21 3.34
CA ALA A 31 5.51 1.88 2.87
C ALA A 31 3.99 1.69 2.94
N CYS A 32 3.35 1.46 1.80
CA CYS A 32 1.92 1.16 1.71
C CYS A 32 1.73 -0.33 1.44
N LYS A 33 1.20 -1.06 2.42
CA LYS A 33 0.86 -2.49 2.27
C LYS A 33 -0.56 -2.62 1.74
N GLN A 34 -0.69 -3.18 0.54
CA GLN A 34 -1.98 -3.43 -0.12
C GLN A 34 -2.25 -4.93 -0.14
N MET A 35 -3.45 -5.33 0.28
CA MET A 35 -3.89 -6.73 0.20
C MET A 35 -4.36 -7.02 -1.23
N LYS A 36 -3.91 -8.14 -1.81
CA LYS A 36 -4.24 -8.56 -3.19
C LYS A 36 -5.71 -8.94 -3.34
N GLN A 37 -6.32 -9.43 -2.27
CA GLN A 37 -7.72 -9.80 -2.20
C GLN A 37 -8.38 -9.07 -1.02
N ARG A 38 -9.68 -8.78 -1.17
CA ARG A 38 -10.52 -8.34 -0.06
C ARG A 38 -10.88 -9.56 0.79
N PHE A 39 -10.40 -9.58 2.02
CA PHE A 39 -10.84 -10.56 3.02
C PHE A 39 -12.06 -9.98 3.72
N GLU A 40 -13.21 -10.62 3.53
CA GLU A 40 -14.39 -10.31 4.32
C GLU A 40 -14.28 -11.01 5.67
N ARG A 41 -14.63 -10.28 6.73
CA ARG A 41 -14.77 -10.91 8.04
C ARG A 41 -16.04 -11.74 7.99
N LEU A 42 -15.89 -13.06 7.92
CA LEU A 42 -16.98 -13.98 8.24
C LEU A 42 -17.29 -13.81 9.74
N GLY A 43 -18.37 -13.10 10.04
CA GLY A 43 -18.89 -12.92 11.40
C GLY A 43 -20.34 -13.40 11.45
N ASN A 44 -20.65 -14.15 12.52
CA ASN A 44 -21.98 -14.66 12.85
C ASN A 44 -23.00 -13.54 13.08
#